data_AF-R9A9L2-F1
#
_entry.id   AF-R9A9L2-F1
#
_cell.length_a   1.000
_cell.length_b   1.000
_cell.length_c   1.000
_cell.angle_alpha   90.00
_cell.angle_beta   90.00
_cell.angle_gamma   90.00
#
_symmetry.space_group_name_H-M   'P 1'
#
loop_
_entity.id
_entity.type
_entity.pdbx_description
1 polymer ?
#
loop_
_entity_poly.entity_id
_entity_poly.type
_entity_poly.pdbx_seq_one_letter_code
_entity_poly.pdbx_strand_id
1 'polypeptide(L)'
;MEALVPFTTSGQLLNCVDKKMLVALRDGRKIFGVLRSYDQFANLVLNDAVERIHAEDEYADIPRGLYLIRGENVVLMGEVDLDFEDVVPLKSAPIEDVLNKTAVLDENRAVADSVRDAVLRQRGFCTERVDGDVDVHNYGHEPSTSAFTRQQQVQHAEQLKRDAELEAEAEAALQMEQQRAYIMQQQQHQQQQQQQASELKAIEEQQMLMAQQQQMAFTQQQQHLAQQHAQQPQHAQSVQPVQSMQTPQTPILTPEQHQRFIHHQQQQFYQQQQQQHNQFRY
;
A
#
# COMPACT_ATOMS: atom_id res chain seq x y z
N MET A 1 -36.89 57.25 26.76
CA MET A 1 -35.68 56.84 27.52
C MET A 1 -35.32 55.46 27.01
N GLU A 2 -34.18 55.32 26.36
CA GLU A 2 -33.65 53.98 26.07
C GLU A 2 -33.47 53.26 27.41
N ALA A 3 -34.17 52.15 27.61
CA ALA A 3 -33.96 51.33 28.78
C ALA A 3 -32.50 50.86 28.75
N LEU A 4 -31.71 51.25 29.75
CA LEU A 4 -30.35 50.78 29.94
C LEU A 4 -30.41 49.26 30.09
N VAL A 5 -30.22 48.51 29.00
CA VAL A 5 -30.21 47.05 29.05
C VAL A 5 -28.92 46.66 29.77
N PRO A 6 -29.00 46.11 31.00
CA PRO A 6 -27.80 45.73 31.70
C PRO A 6 -27.19 44.51 31.00
N PHE A 7 -25.91 44.62 30.62
CA PHE A 7 -25.13 43.52 30.05
C PHE A 7 -24.64 42.58 31.16
N THR A 8 -25.58 42.08 31.97
CA THR A 8 -25.34 41.10 33.03
C THR A 8 -26.23 39.89 32.81
N THR A 9 -25.79 38.72 33.28
CA THR A 9 -26.61 37.49 33.22
C THR A 9 -27.99 37.72 33.81
N SER A 10 -28.06 38.34 34.98
CA SER A 10 -29.33 38.63 35.64
C SER A 10 -30.21 39.61 34.86
N GLY A 11 -29.61 40.55 34.13
CA GLY A 11 -30.31 41.48 33.25
C GLY A 11 -30.94 40.79 32.05
N GLN A 12 -30.24 39.83 31.45
CA GLN A 12 -30.75 39.05 30.33
C GLN A 12 -31.89 38.10 30.75
N LEU A 13 -31.76 37.45 31.90
CA LEU A 13 -32.77 36.50 32.41
C LEU A 13 -34.05 37.16 32.93
N LEU A 14 -34.01 38.46 33.26
CA LEU A 14 -35.16 39.19 33.80
C LEU A 14 -36.36 39.13 32.85
N ASN A 15 -36.10 39.24 31.55
CA ASN A 15 -37.14 39.23 30.52
C ASN A 15 -37.64 37.81 30.19
N CYS A 16 -37.03 36.77 30.77
CA CYS A 16 -37.42 35.37 30.57
C CYS A 16 -38.35 34.85 31.67
N VAL A 17 -38.57 35.61 32.75
CA VAL A 17 -39.44 35.20 33.86
C VAL A 17 -40.89 35.08 33.39
N ASP A 18 -41.58 34.05 33.90
CA ASP A 18 -42.95 33.68 33.55
C ASP A 18 -43.16 33.33 32.07
N LYS A 19 -42.08 33.07 31.33
CA LYS A 19 -42.12 32.59 29.95
C LYS A 19 -41.80 31.10 29.87
N LYS A 20 -42.31 30.46 28.82
CA LYS A 20 -41.93 29.09 28.48
C LYS A 20 -40.53 29.09 27.90
N MET A 21 -39.65 28.32 28.52
CA MET A 21 -38.24 28.24 28.19
C MET A 21 -37.88 26.82 27.79
N LEU A 22 -37.01 26.68 26.80
CA LEU A 22 -36.21 25.49 26.54
C LEU A 22 -34.86 25.67 27.22
N VAL A 23 -34.42 24.70 28.00
CA VAL A 23 -33.11 24.64 28.65
C VAL A 23 -32.41 23.36 28.18
N ALA A 24 -31.25 23.52 27.53
CA ALA A 24 -30.38 22.39 27.16
C ALA A 24 -29.31 22.20 28.24
N LEU A 25 -29.20 20.98 28.73
CA LEU A 25 -28.27 20.61 29.78
C LEU A 25 -27.01 19.95 29.21
N ARG A 26 -25.92 19.94 30.01
CA ARG A 26 -24.65 19.28 29.65
C ARG A 26 -24.78 17.80 29.41
N ASP A 27 -25.72 17.15 30.08
CA ASP A 27 -26.05 15.74 29.89
C ASP A 27 -26.84 15.45 28.59
N GLY A 28 -27.09 16.50 27.78
CA GLY A 28 -27.82 16.44 26.52
C GLY A 28 -29.35 16.49 26.67
N ARG A 29 -29.88 16.51 27.90
CA ARG A 29 -31.33 16.58 28.14
C ARG A 29 -31.87 17.96 27.80
N LYS A 30 -33.11 17.98 27.31
CA LYS A 30 -33.82 19.17 26.86
C LYS A 30 -35.05 19.34 27.74
N ILE A 31 -35.01 20.35 28.61
CA ILE A 31 -36.08 20.62 29.58
C ILE A 31 -36.88 21.82 29.09
N PHE A 32 -38.17 21.62 28.91
CA PHE A 32 -39.14 22.67 28.67
C PHE A 32 -39.85 23.01 29.97
N GLY A 33 -40.19 24.27 30.22
CA GLY A 33 -40.97 24.65 31.40
C GLY A 33 -41.11 26.16 31.52
N VAL A 34 -41.89 26.61 32.50
CA VAL A 34 -42.08 28.05 32.76
C VAL A 34 -41.05 28.52 33.78
N LEU A 35 -40.21 29.49 33.42
CA LEU A 35 -39.19 30.01 34.33
C LEU A 35 -39.84 30.83 35.46
N ARG A 36 -39.68 30.38 36.70
CA ARG A 36 -40.27 31.04 37.88
C ARG A 36 -39.28 31.92 38.62
N SER A 37 -38.04 31.47 38.74
CA SER A 37 -36.98 32.23 39.39
C SER A 37 -35.62 31.81 38.86
N TYR A 38 -34.66 32.70 39.02
CA TYR A 38 -33.27 32.49 38.67
C TYR A 38 -32.36 33.24 39.65
N ASP A 39 -31.06 32.96 39.62
CA ASP A 39 -30.04 33.75 40.29
C ASP A 39 -28.93 34.22 39.33
N GLN A 40 -27.95 34.96 39.86
CA GLN A 40 -26.79 35.45 39.10
C GLN A 40 -25.86 34.35 38.56
N PHE A 41 -25.96 33.13 39.07
CA PHE A 41 -25.22 31.95 38.62
C PHE A 41 -26.01 31.14 37.59
N ALA A 42 -27.20 31.61 37.18
CA ALA A 42 -28.13 30.91 36.32
C ALA A 42 -28.62 29.58 36.90
N ASN A 43 -28.73 29.47 38.23
CA ASN A 43 -29.57 28.42 38.82
C ASN A 43 -31.03 28.74 38.50
N LEU A 44 -31.78 27.79 37.94
CA LEU A 44 -33.13 28.01 37.41
C LEU A 44 -34.16 27.19 38.15
N VAL A 45 -35.32 27.78 38.41
CA VAL A 45 -36.51 27.05 38.85
C VAL A 45 -37.53 27.09 37.73
N LEU A 46 -37.84 25.92 37.17
CA LEU A 46 -38.88 25.74 36.17
C LEU A 46 -40.12 25.12 36.82
N ASN A 47 -41.29 25.67 36.50
CA ASN A 47 -42.58 25.03 36.80
C ASN A 47 -43.13 24.32 35.55
N ASP A 48 -44.00 23.33 35.78
CA ASP A 48 -44.61 22.51 34.72
C ASP A 48 -43.56 21.98 33.73
N ALA A 49 -42.42 21.59 34.28
CA ALA A 49 -41.28 21.16 33.51
C ALA A 49 -41.57 19.80 32.87
N VAL A 50 -41.16 19.68 31.61
CA VAL A 50 -41.25 18.49 30.78
C VAL A 50 -39.88 18.26 30.16
N GLU A 51 -39.38 17.04 30.25
CA GLU A 51 -38.20 16.63 29.53
C GLU A 51 -38.62 16.07 28.17
N ARG A 52 -38.13 16.68 27.09
CA ARG A 52 -38.42 16.25 25.73
C ARG A 52 -37.26 15.46 25.14
N ILE A 53 -37.58 14.28 24.66
CA ILE A 53 -36.69 13.38 23.94
C ILE A 53 -36.99 13.52 22.45
N HIS A 54 -35.96 13.68 21.62
CA HIS A 54 -36.12 13.78 20.17
C HIS A 54 -35.40 12.62 19.49
N ALA A 55 -36.09 11.97 18.55
CA ALA A 55 -35.52 10.97 17.67
C ALA A 55 -36.02 11.24 16.24
N GLU A 56 -35.13 11.72 15.37
CA GLU A 56 -35.46 12.06 13.98
C GLU A 56 -36.65 13.05 13.86
N ASP A 57 -37.78 12.61 13.29
CA ASP A 57 -39.02 13.38 13.13
C ASP A 57 -40.03 13.15 14.27
N GLU A 58 -39.64 12.44 15.33
CA GLU A 58 -40.48 12.10 16.47
C GLU A 58 -39.95 12.68 17.79
N TYR A 59 -40.87 12.86 18.74
CA TYR A 59 -40.55 13.25 20.11
C TYR A 59 -41.45 12.60 21.16
N ALA A 60 -40.95 12.55 22.39
CA ALA A 60 -41.71 12.12 23.56
C ALA A 60 -41.41 13.03 24.77
N ASP A 61 -42.45 13.26 25.57
CA ASP A 61 -42.43 14.20 26.70
C ASP A 61 -42.56 13.43 28.03
N ILE A 62 -41.61 13.65 28.95
CA ILE A 62 -41.63 13.10 30.31
C ILE A 62 -41.94 14.23 31.30
N PRO A 63 -43.06 14.17 32.04
CA PRO A 63 -43.40 15.20 33.02
C PRO A 63 -42.41 15.16 34.20
N ARG A 64 -41.87 16.33 34.55
CA ARG A 64 -40.97 16.55 35.70
C ARG A 64 -41.58 17.45 36.77
N GLY A 65 -42.56 18.29 36.43
CA GLY A 65 -43.26 19.15 37.38
C GLY A 65 -42.39 20.33 37.82
N LEU A 66 -42.11 20.47 39.12
CA LEU A 66 -41.18 21.49 39.61
C LEU A 66 -39.74 21.01 39.44
N TYR A 67 -38.92 21.76 38.70
CA TYR A 67 -37.56 21.35 38.35
C TYR A 67 -36.54 22.43 38.70
N LEU A 68 -35.59 22.08 39.59
CA LEU A 68 -34.47 22.94 39.98
C LEU A 68 -33.22 22.53 39.19
N ILE A 69 -32.69 23.46 38.40
CA ILE A 69 -31.51 23.25 37.57
C ILE A 69 -30.35 24.06 38.16
N ARG A 70 -29.20 23.41 38.31
CA ARG A 70 -27.97 24.08 38.71
C ARG A 70 -27.27 24.72 37.51
N GLY A 71 -26.84 25.96 37.67
CA GLY A 71 -26.41 26.82 36.56
C GLY A 71 -25.20 26.30 35.79
N GLU A 72 -24.26 25.60 36.43
CA GLU A 72 -23.12 25.03 35.70
C GLU A 72 -23.50 23.94 34.70
N ASN A 73 -24.66 23.31 34.87
CA ASN A 73 -25.17 22.26 33.98
C ASN A 73 -25.96 22.84 32.80
N VAL A 74 -26.25 24.14 32.80
CA VAL A 74 -26.94 24.82 31.69
C VAL A 74 -25.94 25.09 30.57
N VAL A 75 -26.22 24.55 29.39
CA VAL A 75 -25.45 24.83 28.16
C VAL A 75 -26.01 26.08 27.49
N LEU A 76 -27.33 26.08 27.27
CA LEU A 76 -28.06 27.21 26.73
C LEU A 76 -29.51 27.18 27.20
N MET A 77 -30.17 28.33 27.08
CA MET A 77 -31.61 28.43 27.23
C MET A 77 -32.18 29.46 26.27
N GLY A 78 -33.45 29.27 25.89
CA GLY A 78 -34.15 30.15 24.96
C GLY A 78 -35.65 30.18 25.24
N GLU A 79 -36.26 31.34 24.99
CA GLU A 79 -37.71 31.48 25.02
C GLU A 79 -38.32 30.66 23.89
N VAL A 80 -39.39 29.93 24.20
CA VAL A 80 -40.13 29.13 23.24
C VAL A 80 -41.26 29.96 22.68
N ASP A 81 -41.25 30.17 21.36
CA ASP A 81 -42.36 30.72 20.63
C ASP A 81 -43.43 29.64 20.43
N LEU A 82 -44.59 29.84 21.04
CA LEU A 82 -45.70 28.89 21.04
C LEU A 82 -46.32 28.75 19.64
N ASP A 83 -46.38 29.85 18.87
CA ASP A 83 -46.99 29.84 17.54
C ASP A 83 -46.10 29.06 16.56
N PHE A 84 -44.78 29.16 16.73
CA PHE A 84 -43.83 28.41 15.91
C PHE A 84 -43.77 26.93 16.29
N GLU A 85 -43.94 26.58 17.57
CA GLU A 85 -43.94 25.19 18.05
C GLU A 85 -44.97 24.33 17.30
N ASP A 86 -46.15 24.88 17.01
CA ASP A 86 -47.25 24.20 16.29
C ASP A 86 -46.98 23.96 14.79
N VAL A 87 -46.05 24.72 14.19
CA VAL A 87 -45.71 24.62 12.76
C VAL A 87 -44.64 23.56 12.51
N VAL A 88 -43.85 23.21 13.52
CA VAL A 88 -42.76 22.23 13.37
C VAL A 88 -43.36 20.83 13.12
N PRO A 89 -42.97 20.13 12.05
CA PRO A 89 -43.54 18.83 11.68
C PRO A 89 -42.97 17.67 12.52
N LEU A 90 -42.93 17.82 13.86
CA LEU A 90 -42.52 16.77 14.79
C LEU A 90 -43.74 15.99 15.27
N LYS A 91 -43.64 14.66 15.30
CA LYS A 91 -44.73 13.76 15.72
C LYS A 91 -44.51 13.28 17.14
N SER A 92 -45.54 13.39 17.99
CA SER A 92 -45.51 12.72 19.29
C SER A 92 -45.61 11.21 19.10
N ALA A 93 -44.68 10.47 19.71
CA ALA A 93 -44.64 9.01 19.70
C ALA A 93 -44.53 8.44 21.13
N PRO A 94 -44.81 7.14 21.34
CA PRO A 94 -44.63 6.50 22.63
C PRO A 94 -43.19 6.61 23.13
N ILE A 95 -43.02 6.82 24.44
CA ILE A 95 -41.71 7.03 25.04
C ILE A 95 -40.74 5.87 24.77
N GLU A 96 -41.24 4.63 24.78
CA GLU A 96 -40.43 3.43 24.52
C GLU A 96 -39.84 3.44 23.10
N ASP A 97 -40.64 3.81 22.10
CA ASP A 97 -40.21 3.85 20.71
C ASP A 97 -39.14 4.94 20.49
N VAL A 98 -39.36 6.13 21.05
CA VAL A 98 -38.42 7.25 20.96
C VAL A 98 -37.11 6.94 21.69
N LEU A 99 -37.16 6.31 22.86
CA LEU A 99 -35.97 5.89 23.60
C LEU A 99 -35.16 4.86 22.82
N ASN A 100 -35.82 3.85 22.24
CA ASN A 100 -35.16 2.83 21.43
C ASN A 100 -34.47 3.45 20.20
N LYS A 101 -35.16 4.36 19.49
CA LYS A 101 -34.57 5.07 18.35
C LYS A 101 -33.39 5.95 18.76
N THR A 102 -33.53 6.68 19.86
CA THR A 102 -32.47 7.54 20.40
C THR A 102 -31.22 6.72 20.73
N ALA A 103 -31.38 5.56 21.39
CA ALA A 103 -30.27 4.67 21.72
C ALA A 103 -29.50 4.20 20.48
N VAL A 104 -30.22 3.84 19.40
CA VAL A 104 -29.62 3.45 18.12
C VAL A 104 -28.87 4.62 17.46
N LEU A 105 -29.45 5.81 17.46
CA LEU A 105 -28.81 7.03 16.92
C LEU A 105 -27.53 7.39 17.68
N ASP A 106 -27.59 7.27 19.00
CA ASP A 106 -26.50 7.52 19.92
C ASP A 106 -25.34 6.54 19.71
N GLU A 107 -25.63 5.25 19.52
CA GLU A 107 -24.61 4.24 19.18
C GLU A 107 -23.97 4.53 17.82
N ASN A 108 -24.77 4.83 16.79
CA ASN A 108 -24.29 5.20 15.47
C ASN A 108 -23.40 6.44 15.50
N ARG A 109 -23.79 7.46 16.28
CA ARG A 109 -22.99 8.68 16.48
C ARG A 109 -21.68 8.35 17.18
N ALA A 110 -21.69 7.53 18.24
CA ALA A 110 -20.48 7.14 18.95
C ALA A 110 -19.47 6.41 18.03
N VAL A 111 -19.95 5.54 17.14
CA VAL A 111 -19.11 4.87 16.13
C VAL A 111 -18.53 5.88 15.14
N ALA A 112 -19.37 6.76 14.57
CA ALA A 112 -18.93 7.77 13.61
C ALA A 112 -17.92 8.76 14.23
N ASP A 113 -18.16 9.14 15.48
CA ASP A 113 -17.30 9.99 16.29
C ASP A 113 -15.94 9.34 16.56
N SER A 114 -15.91 8.04 16.90
CA SER A 114 -14.66 7.29 17.10
C SER A 114 -13.81 7.23 15.83
N VAL A 115 -14.45 7.00 14.67
CA VAL A 115 -13.77 7.01 13.37
C VAL A 115 -13.24 8.42 13.05
N ARG A 116 -14.07 9.46 13.24
CA ARG A 116 -13.66 10.86 13.06
C ARG A 116 -12.45 11.19 13.93
N ASP A 117 -12.51 10.83 15.20
CA ASP A 117 -11.47 11.12 16.17
C ASP A 117 -10.16 10.41 15.83
N ALA A 118 -10.21 9.15 15.37
CA ALA A 118 -9.04 8.43 14.92
C ALA A 118 -8.35 9.13 13.72
N VAL A 119 -9.12 9.56 12.73
CA VAL A 119 -8.60 10.27 11.54
C VAL A 119 -8.01 11.63 11.92
N LEU A 120 -8.67 12.37 12.82
CA LEU A 120 -8.20 13.67 13.29
C LEU A 120 -6.91 13.55 14.10
N ARG A 121 -6.80 12.56 14.97
CA ARG A 121 -5.57 12.28 15.74
C ARG A 121 -4.38 11.96 14.85
N GLN A 122 -4.57 11.15 13.81
CA GLN A 122 -3.50 10.85 12.84
C GLN A 122 -2.98 12.11 12.12
N ARG A 123 -3.80 13.16 12.02
CA ARG A 123 -3.43 14.45 11.42
C ARG A 123 -2.93 15.49 12.43
N GLY A 124 -2.76 15.11 13.70
CA GLY A 124 -2.24 15.99 14.75
C GLY A 124 -3.29 16.89 15.41
N PHE A 125 -4.59 16.65 15.20
CA PHE A 125 -5.65 17.37 15.90
C PHE A 125 -5.95 16.74 17.27
N CYS A 126 -6.27 17.59 18.25
CA CYS A 126 -6.76 17.15 19.56
C CYS A 126 -8.24 16.77 19.47
N THR A 127 -8.60 15.61 20.03
CA THR A 127 -9.99 15.13 20.09
C THR A 127 -10.42 14.80 21.52
N GLU A 128 -9.72 15.36 22.51
CA GLU A 128 -10.07 15.20 23.92
C GLU A 128 -11.42 15.85 24.20
N ARG A 129 -12.31 15.10 24.85
CA ARG A 129 -13.63 15.56 25.31
C ARG A 129 -13.59 15.66 26.82
N VAL A 130 -14.14 16.73 27.37
CA VAL A 130 -14.20 16.93 28.82
C VAL A 130 -15.26 16.01 29.40
N ASP A 131 -14.94 15.36 30.52
CA ASP A 131 -15.90 14.52 31.24
C ASP A 131 -17.17 15.32 31.59
N GLY A 132 -18.32 14.82 31.12
CA GLY A 132 -19.63 15.45 31.35
C GLY A 132 -20.19 16.24 30.16
N ASP A 133 -19.37 16.55 29.14
CA ASP A 133 -19.89 17.01 27.84
C ASP A 133 -20.27 15.77 27.02
N VAL A 134 -21.51 15.31 27.18
CA VAL A 134 -22.01 14.17 26.39
C VAL A 134 -22.47 14.66 25.02
N ASP A 135 -21.81 14.15 23.98
CA ASP A 135 -22.33 14.13 22.62
C ASP A 135 -23.52 13.19 22.45
N VAL A 136 -23.75 12.31 23.42
CA VAL A 136 -24.64 11.14 23.35
C VAL A 136 -25.70 11.26 24.45
N HIS A 137 -26.97 11.25 24.09
CA HIS A 137 -28.03 11.57 25.05
C HIS A 137 -28.24 10.46 26.08
N ASN A 138 -27.76 10.65 27.32
CA ASN A 138 -27.96 9.66 28.37
C ASN A 138 -29.32 9.88 29.07
N TYR A 139 -30.42 9.57 28.37
CA TYR A 139 -31.79 9.65 28.88
C TYR A 139 -32.05 8.54 29.92
N GLY A 140 -31.60 8.74 31.16
CA GLY A 140 -32.10 7.99 32.33
C GLY A 140 -31.89 6.48 32.34
N HIS A 141 -31.24 5.90 31.33
CA HIS A 141 -30.45 4.71 31.56
C HIS A 141 -29.29 5.16 32.45
N GLU A 142 -29.36 4.79 33.73
CA GLU A 142 -28.13 4.31 34.37
C GLU A 142 -27.43 3.49 33.29
N PRO A 143 -26.18 3.79 32.91
CA PRO A 143 -25.42 2.82 32.15
C PRO A 143 -25.39 1.56 33.01
N SER A 144 -26.36 0.67 32.80
CA SER A 144 -26.28 -0.73 33.17
C SER A 144 -25.19 -1.40 32.32
N THR A 145 -24.39 -0.63 31.60
CA THR A 145 -22.96 -0.85 31.46
C THR A 145 -22.28 -0.71 32.82
N SER A 146 -22.54 -1.70 33.69
CA SER A 146 -21.57 -2.07 34.72
C SER A 146 -20.18 -2.07 34.08
N ALA A 147 -19.14 -1.67 34.82
CA ALA A 147 -17.76 -1.62 34.32
C ALA A 147 -17.38 -2.85 33.47
N PHE A 148 -18.00 -4.01 33.77
CA PHE A 148 -17.98 -5.25 33.01
C PHE A 148 -18.37 -5.14 31.52
N THR A 149 -19.47 -4.47 31.15
CA THR A 149 -19.90 -4.37 29.74
C THR A 149 -19.01 -3.41 28.96
N ARG A 150 -18.52 -2.34 29.60
CA ARG A 150 -17.52 -1.44 28.98
C ARG A 150 -16.19 -2.17 28.78
N GLN A 151 -15.80 -3.00 29.75
CA GLN A 151 -14.60 -3.84 29.66
C GLN A 151 -14.74 -4.91 28.58
N GLN A 152 -15.92 -5.54 28.43
CA GLN A 152 -16.17 -6.48 27.33
C GLN A 152 -16.15 -5.81 25.95
N GLN A 153 -16.73 -4.61 25.82
CA GLN A 153 -16.70 -3.86 24.55
C GLN A 153 -15.27 -3.43 24.19
N VAL A 154 -14.47 -2.98 25.17
CA VAL A 154 -13.05 -2.67 24.96
C VAL A 154 -12.26 -3.92 24.59
N GLN A 155 -12.48 -5.04 25.30
CA GLN A 155 -11.83 -6.32 24.99
C GLN A 155 -12.19 -6.83 23.58
N HIS A 156 -13.46 -6.73 23.18
CA HIS A 156 -13.93 -7.14 21.86
C HIS A 156 -13.32 -6.26 20.75
N ALA A 157 -13.22 -4.94 20.96
CA ALA A 157 -12.58 -4.03 20.02
C ALA A 157 -11.06 -4.25 19.92
N GLU A 158 -10.39 -4.55 21.04
CA GLU A 158 -8.96 -4.92 21.06
C GLU A 158 -8.71 -6.26 20.34
N GLN A 159 -9.64 -7.21 20.49
CA GLN A 159 -9.56 -8.51 19.83
C GLN A 159 -9.71 -8.38 18.31
N LEU A 160 -10.69 -7.60 17.85
CA LEU A 160 -10.85 -7.29 16.42
C LEU A 160 -9.62 -6.59 15.82
N LYS A 161 -8.97 -5.68 16.58
CA LYS A 161 -7.71 -5.07 16.14
C LYS A 161 -6.57 -6.07 16.02
N ARG A 162 -6.41 -6.96 17.01
CA ARG A 162 -5.38 -8.01 16.96
C ARG A 162 -5.61 -8.97 15.80
N ASP A 163 -6.86 -9.36 15.55
CA ASP A 163 -7.19 -10.27 14.47
C ASP A 163 -6.87 -9.65 13.10
N ALA A 164 -7.19 -8.36 12.91
CA ALA A 164 -6.83 -7.62 11.70
C ALA A 164 -5.31 -7.41 11.53
N GLU A 165 -4.57 -7.17 12.63
CA GLU A 165 -3.10 -7.06 12.60
C GLU A 165 -2.45 -8.41 12.25
N LEU A 166 -2.96 -9.52 12.81
CA LEU A 166 -2.51 -10.88 12.50
C LEU A 166 -2.77 -11.25 11.03
N GLU A 167 -3.92 -10.86 10.49
CA GLU A 167 -4.26 -11.10 9.08
C GLU A 167 -3.33 -10.31 8.15
N ALA A 168 -3.07 -9.03 8.46
CA ALA A 168 -2.12 -8.21 7.71
C ALA A 168 -0.67 -8.73 7.78
N GLU A 169 -0.24 -9.25 8.94
CA GLU A 169 1.08 -9.86 9.11
C GLU A 169 1.20 -11.18 8.32
N ALA A 170 0.14 -11.99 8.30
CA ALA A 170 0.08 -13.22 7.50
C ALA A 170 0.15 -12.93 6.00
N GLU A 171 -0.55 -11.90 5.51
CA GLU A 171 -0.47 -11.46 4.12
C GLU A 171 0.95 -10.97 3.75
N ALA A 172 1.58 -10.19 4.63
CA ALA A 172 2.95 -9.72 4.43
C ALA A 172 3.97 -10.87 4.40
N ALA A 173 3.80 -11.88 5.25
CA ALA A 173 4.64 -13.07 5.27
C ALA A 173 4.51 -13.88 3.96
N LEU A 174 3.27 -14.05 3.45
CA LEU A 174 3.03 -14.72 2.18
C LEU A 174 3.68 -13.97 1.01
N GLN A 175 3.59 -12.64 1.00
CA GLN A 175 4.28 -11.81 0.00
C GLN A 175 5.80 -11.94 0.08
N MET A 176 6.38 -11.96 1.28
CA MET A 176 7.82 -12.16 1.46
C MET A 176 8.27 -13.55 0.98
N GLU A 177 7.47 -14.60 1.23
CA GLU A 177 7.78 -15.95 0.75
C GLU A 177 7.74 -16.03 -0.78
N GLN A 178 6.73 -15.42 -1.41
CA GLN A 178 6.65 -15.31 -2.87
C GLN A 178 7.85 -14.54 -3.45
N GLN A 179 8.26 -13.43 -2.81
CA GLN A 179 9.45 -12.68 -3.23
C GLN A 179 10.73 -13.51 -3.07
N ARG A 180 10.89 -14.26 -1.98
CA ARG A 180 12.05 -15.15 -1.78
C ARG A 180 12.09 -16.25 -2.84
N ALA A 181 10.96 -16.87 -3.16
CA ALA A 181 10.87 -17.87 -4.22
C ALA A 181 11.26 -17.29 -5.58
N TYR A 182 10.78 -16.09 -5.90
CA TYR A 182 11.14 -15.38 -7.13
C TYR A 182 12.64 -15.08 -7.23
N ILE A 183 13.24 -14.56 -6.15
CA ILE A 183 14.68 -14.28 -6.11
C ILE A 183 15.50 -15.57 -6.27
N MET A 184 15.09 -16.65 -5.61
CA MET A 184 15.77 -17.95 -5.74
C MET A 184 15.70 -18.48 -7.18
N GLN A 185 14.54 -18.35 -7.84
CA GLN A 185 14.39 -18.76 -9.24
C GLN A 185 15.28 -17.94 -10.18
N GLN A 186 15.37 -16.62 -9.97
CA GLN A 186 16.29 -15.77 -10.72
C GLN A 186 17.75 -16.21 -10.54
N GLN A 187 18.17 -16.49 -9.30
CA GLN A 187 19.55 -16.94 -9.02
C GLN A 187 19.86 -18.27 -9.70
N GLN A 188 18.94 -19.24 -9.67
CA GLN A 188 19.11 -20.52 -10.36
C GLN A 188 19.23 -20.32 -11.88
N HIS A 189 18.37 -19.47 -12.46
CA HIS A 189 18.43 -19.17 -13.89
C HIS A 189 19.77 -18.51 -14.27
N GLN A 190 20.26 -17.58 -13.45
CA GLN A 190 21.55 -16.93 -13.67
C GLN A 190 22.73 -17.92 -13.55
N GLN A 191 22.68 -18.85 -12.59
CA GLN A 191 23.70 -19.89 -12.46
C GLN A 191 23.70 -20.84 -13.67
N GLN A 192 22.53 -21.25 -14.17
CA GLN A 192 22.43 -22.07 -15.37
C GLN A 192 23.02 -21.36 -16.60
N GLN A 193 22.71 -20.06 -16.78
CA GLN A 193 23.32 -19.28 -17.85
C GLN A 193 24.84 -19.19 -17.73
N GLN A 194 25.37 -19.01 -16.50
CA GLN A 194 26.82 -18.99 -16.27
C GLN A 194 27.48 -20.35 -16.57
N GLN A 195 26.83 -21.45 -16.19
CA GLN A 195 27.30 -22.80 -16.51
C GLN A 195 27.34 -23.02 -18.02
N GLN A 196 26.26 -22.72 -18.74
CA GLN A 196 26.20 -22.83 -20.20
C GLN A 196 27.28 -21.96 -20.87
N ALA A 197 27.49 -20.73 -20.39
CA ALA A 197 28.53 -19.86 -20.92
C ALA A 197 29.95 -20.39 -20.65
N SER A 198 30.18 -21.05 -19.51
CA SER A 198 31.47 -21.68 -19.20
C SER A 198 31.73 -22.93 -20.05
N GLU A 199 30.69 -23.74 -20.31
CA GLU A 199 30.78 -24.91 -21.19
C GLU A 199 31.08 -24.48 -22.63
N LEU A 200 30.40 -23.44 -23.13
CA LEU A 200 30.66 -22.88 -24.45
C LEU A 200 32.11 -22.41 -24.58
N LYS A 201 32.64 -21.69 -23.57
CA LYS A 201 34.05 -21.27 -23.54
C LYS A 201 35.02 -22.46 -23.55
N ALA A 202 34.73 -23.52 -22.81
CA ALA A 202 35.57 -24.73 -22.79
C ALA A 202 35.59 -25.44 -24.14
N ILE A 203 34.45 -25.47 -24.84
CA ILE A 203 34.35 -26.02 -26.21
C ILE A 203 35.17 -25.16 -27.17
N GLU A 204 35.07 -23.83 -27.11
CA GLU A 204 35.86 -22.92 -27.94
C GLU A 204 37.37 -23.09 -27.71
N GLU A 205 37.81 -23.21 -26.45
CA GLU A 205 39.22 -23.48 -26.11
C GLU A 205 39.70 -24.83 -26.67
N GLN A 206 38.88 -25.89 -26.57
CA GLN A 206 39.21 -27.19 -27.16
C GLN A 206 39.34 -27.12 -28.68
N GLN A 207 38.44 -26.41 -29.36
CA GLN A 207 38.50 -26.23 -30.81
C GLN A 207 39.76 -25.47 -31.22
N MET A 208 40.14 -24.42 -30.48
CA MET A 208 41.37 -23.67 -30.73
C MET A 208 42.62 -24.53 -30.55
N LEU A 209 42.67 -25.35 -29.51
CA LEU A 209 43.78 -26.26 -29.26
C LEU A 209 43.92 -27.31 -30.38
N MET A 210 42.79 -27.86 -30.84
CA MET A 210 42.76 -28.81 -31.95
C MET A 210 43.24 -28.16 -33.26
N ALA A 211 42.80 -26.93 -33.56
CA ALA A 211 43.27 -26.19 -34.72
C ALA A 211 44.79 -25.92 -34.65
N GLN A 212 45.31 -25.60 -33.46
CA GLN A 212 46.75 -25.40 -33.25
C GLN A 212 47.54 -26.71 -33.48
N GLN A 213 47.04 -27.84 -32.98
CA GLN A 213 47.66 -29.15 -33.25
C GLN A 213 47.66 -29.51 -34.73
N GLN A 214 46.55 -29.25 -35.44
CA GLN A 214 46.47 -29.47 -36.89
C GLN A 214 47.48 -28.61 -37.65
N GLN A 215 47.64 -27.34 -37.28
CA GLN A 215 48.65 -26.46 -37.88
C GLN A 215 50.08 -26.96 -37.61
N MET A 216 50.38 -27.41 -36.40
CA MET A 216 51.69 -27.98 -36.07
C MET A 216 51.96 -29.27 -36.86
N ALA A 217 50.99 -30.18 -36.95
CA ALA A 217 51.12 -31.41 -37.73
C ALA A 217 51.35 -31.12 -39.22
N PHE A 218 50.61 -30.17 -39.80
CA PHE A 218 50.79 -29.73 -41.18
C PHE A 218 52.19 -29.13 -41.41
N THR A 219 52.67 -28.31 -40.47
CA THR A 219 54.01 -27.71 -40.54
C THR A 219 55.10 -28.78 -40.46
N GLN A 220 54.97 -29.76 -39.57
CA GLN A 220 55.89 -30.89 -39.46
C GLN A 220 55.89 -31.74 -40.74
N GLN A 221 54.72 -31.98 -41.33
CA GLN A 221 54.62 -32.72 -42.59
C GLN A 221 55.31 -31.98 -43.74
N GLN A 222 55.14 -30.66 -43.84
CA GLN A 222 55.86 -29.84 -44.82
C GLN A 222 57.38 -29.85 -44.58
N GLN A 223 57.82 -29.78 -43.32
CA GLN A 223 59.25 -29.91 -42.99
C GLN A 223 59.80 -31.28 -43.38
N HIS A 224 59.04 -32.35 -43.17
CA HIS A 224 59.45 -33.70 -43.56
C HIS A 224 59.54 -33.87 -45.09
N LEU A 225 58.56 -33.34 -45.82
CA LEU A 225 58.59 -33.25 -47.29
C LEU A 225 59.79 -32.44 -47.79
N ALA A 226 60.08 -31.29 -47.17
CA ALA A 226 61.24 -30.46 -47.51
C ALA A 226 62.57 -31.17 -47.23
N GLN A 227 62.68 -31.95 -46.15
CA GLN A 227 63.86 -32.76 -45.83
C GLN A 227 64.05 -33.93 -46.82
N GLN A 228 62.96 -34.54 -47.31
CA GLN A 228 63.03 -35.57 -48.35
C GLN A 228 63.50 -35.00 -49.69
N HIS A 229 63.08 -33.77 -50.04
CA HIS A 229 63.57 -33.07 -51.23
C HIS A 229 65.03 -32.59 -51.11
N ALA A 230 65.54 -32.35 -49.89
CA ALA A 230 66.94 -32.00 -49.65
C ALA A 230 67.92 -33.19 -49.76
N GLN A 231 67.43 -34.43 -49.89
CA GLN A 231 68.25 -35.65 -50.00
C GLN A 231 68.40 -36.19 -51.44
N GLN A 232 68.03 -35.42 -52.48
CA GLN A 232 68.40 -35.74 -53.85
C GLN A 232 69.64 -34.93 -54.30
N PRO A 233 70.80 -35.57 -54.53
CA PRO A 233 72.01 -34.88 -54.95
C PRO A 233 71.95 -34.43 -56.42
N GLN A 234 72.17 -33.14 -56.67
CA GLN A 234 72.52 -32.62 -57.99
C GLN A 234 73.99 -32.95 -58.29
N HIS A 235 74.24 -33.92 -59.17
CA HIS A 235 75.55 -34.15 -59.78
C HIS A 235 75.66 -33.42 -61.12
N ALA A 236 76.68 -32.59 -61.28
CA ALA A 236 77.09 -32.02 -62.56
C ALA A 236 78.62 -32.03 -62.71
N GLN A 237 79.12 -32.90 -63.61
CA GLN A 237 80.38 -32.82 -64.40
C GLN A 237 80.44 -34.12 -65.28
N SER A 238 80.17 -34.08 -66.60
CA SER A 238 81.02 -33.73 -67.78
C SER A 238 81.87 -34.94 -68.26
N VAL A 239 81.94 -35.46 -69.52
CA VAL A 239 81.56 -35.06 -70.90
C VAL A 239 81.62 -36.33 -71.81
N GLN A 240 80.99 -36.28 -73.02
CA GLN A 240 81.35 -36.89 -74.35
C GLN A 240 80.33 -37.90 -74.96
N PRO A 241 80.12 -37.94 -76.31
CA PRO A 241 78.87 -37.47 -76.91
C PRO A 241 78.11 -38.46 -77.83
N VAL A 242 77.02 -37.92 -78.43
CA VAL A 242 76.25 -38.33 -79.62
C VAL A 242 75.08 -39.33 -79.41
N GLN A 243 73.84 -38.82 -79.44
CA GLN A 243 72.88 -38.94 -80.56
C GLN A 243 71.48 -38.47 -80.11
N SER A 244 70.81 -37.77 -81.02
CA SER A 244 69.47 -37.17 -80.94
C SER A 244 68.38 -38.11 -80.40
N MET A 245 67.46 -37.58 -79.58
CA MET A 245 65.99 -37.72 -79.69
C MET A 245 65.30 -37.02 -78.49
N GLN A 246 64.03 -36.65 -78.70
CA GLN A 246 63.26 -35.62 -77.99
C GLN A 246 62.77 -36.00 -76.57
N THR A 247 62.53 -34.96 -75.76
CA THR A 247 61.94 -34.95 -74.39
C THR A 247 60.54 -35.59 -74.27
N PRO A 248 60.04 -35.81 -73.02
CA PRO A 248 59.01 -34.89 -72.51
C PRO A 248 59.32 -34.34 -71.11
N GLN A 249 59.04 -33.04 -70.94
CA GLN A 249 59.20 -32.27 -69.70
C GLN A 249 58.02 -32.51 -68.74
N THR A 250 58.30 -32.83 -67.48
CA THR A 250 57.36 -32.64 -66.36
C THR A 250 57.33 -31.16 -65.96
N PRO A 251 56.17 -30.51 -65.80
CA PRO A 251 56.10 -29.08 -65.52
C PRO A 251 56.48 -28.81 -64.06
N ILE A 252 57.65 -28.22 -63.86
CA ILE A 252 58.05 -27.63 -62.57
C ILE A 252 57.30 -26.31 -62.45
N LEU A 253 56.29 -26.27 -61.56
CA LEU A 253 55.62 -25.02 -61.16
C LEU A 253 56.67 -24.03 -60.65
N THR A 254 56.64 -22.81 -61.19
CA THR A 254 57.53 -21.75 -60.73
C THR A 254 57.20 -21.39 -59.26
N PRO A 255 58.17 -20.89 -58.47
CA PRO A 255 57.95 -20.53 -57.07
C PRO A 255 56.74 -19.60 -56.85
N GLU A 256 56.46 -18.70 -57.80
CA GLU A 256 55.28 -17.83 -57.76
C GLU A 256 53.96 -18.59 -57.96
N GLN A 257 53.94 -19.59 -58.84
CA GLN A 257 52.76 -20.43 -59.03
C GLN A 257 52.51 -21.34 -57.82
N HIS A 258 53.57 -21.81 -57.17
CA HIS A 258 53.47 -22.55 -55.92
C HIS A 258 52.92 -21.67 -54.78
N GLN A 259 53.40 -20.43 -54.65
CA GLN A 259 52.85 -19.48 -53.67
C GLN A 259 51.38 -19.13 -53.94
N ARG A 260 50.98 -18.94 -55.21
CA ARG A 260 49.57 -18.72 -55.55
C ARG A 260 48.70 -19.93 -55.23
N PHE A 261 49.20 -21.14 -55.43
CA PHE A 261 48.50 -22.37 -55.08
C PHE A 261 48.31 -22.50 -53.56
N ILE A 262 49.36 -22.24 -52.77
CA ILE A 262 49.30 -22.24 -51.30
C ILE A 262 48.31 -21.18 -50.80
N HIS A 263 48.36 -19.97 -51.36
CA HIS A 263 47.45 -18.88 -50.99
C HIS A 263 45.99 -19.22 -51.33
N HIS A 264 45.75 -19.84 -52.49
CA HIS A 264 44.42 -20.28 -52.88
C HIS A 264 43.88 -21.39 -51.97
N GLN A 265 44.71 -22.36 -51.60
CA GLN A 265 44.37 -23.40 -50.61
C GLN A 265 44.02 -22.82 -49.23
N GLN A 266 44.80 -21.84 -48.75
CA GLN A 266 44.50 -21.16 -47.47
C GLN A 266 43.18 -20.39 -47.50
N GLN A 267 42.85 -19.71 -48.60
CA GLN A 267 41.57 -19.00 -48.72
C GLN A 267 40.38 -19.96 -48.72
N GLN A 268 40.50 -21.10 -49.43
CA GLN A 268 39.44 -22.11 -49.45
C GLN A 268 39.21 -22.72 -48.06
N PHE A 269 40.29 -23.00 -47.33
CA PHE A 269 40.20 -23.51 -45.95
C PHE A 269 39.53 -22.49 -45.00
N TYR A 270 39.89 -21.21 -45.11
CA TYR A 270 39.27 -20.15 -44.32
C TYR A 270 37.77 -19.98 -44.62
N GLN A 271 37.35 -20.07 -45.89
CA GLN A 271 35.94 -20.02 -46.26
C GLN A 271 35.16 -21.22 -45.72
N GLN A 272 35.76 -22.42 -45.73
CA GLN A 272 35.12 -23.62 -45.20
C GLN A 272 34.94 -23.55 -43.67
N GLN A 273 35.92 -22.99 -42.95
CA GLN A 273 35.83 -22.72 -41.52
C GLN A 273 34.73 -21.71 -41.18
N GLN A 274 34.60 -20.62 -41.95
CA GLN A 274 33.51 -19.65 -41.74
C GLN A 274 32.12 -20.25 -42.02
N GLN A 275 31.99 -21.12 -43.03
CA GLN A 275 30.73 -21.81 -43.32
C GLN A 275 30.33 -22.76 -42.18
N GLN A 276 31.29 -23.49 -41.60
CA GLN A 276 31.03 -24.35 -40.43
C GLN A 276 30.68 -23.51 -39.20
N HIS A 277 31.38 -22.40 -38.95
CA HIS A 277 31.11 -21.53 -37.81
C HIS A 277 29.71 -20.86 -37.89
N ASN A 278 29.23 -20.55 -39.08
CA ASN A 278 27.85 -20.05 -39.29
C ASN A 278 26.77 -21.15 -39.16
N GLN A 279 27.14 -22.43 -39.23
CA GLN A 279 26.21 -23.55 -39.10
C GLN A 279 25.84 -23.86 -37.64
N PHE A 280 26.60 -23.35 -36.67
CA PHE A 280 26.37 -23.48 -35.22
C PHE A 280 25.63 -22.29 -34.60
N ARG A 281 25.07 -21.38 -35.42
CA ARG A 281 24.38 -20.17 -34.95
C ARG A 281 22.84 -20.17 -35.07
N TYR A 282 22.23 -21.35 -35.17
CA TYR A 282 20.77 -21.51 -35.06
C TYR A 282 20.41 -22.40 -33.88
#